data_AF-A0A3A8HX36-F1
#
_entry.id   AF-A0A3A8HX36-F1
#
_cell.length_a   1.000
_cell.length_b   1.000
_cell.length_c   1.000
_cell.angle_alpha   90.00
_cell.angle_beta   90.00
_cell.angle_gamma   90.00
#
_symmetry.space_group_name_H-M   'P 1'
#
loop_
_entity.id
_entity.type
_entity.pdbx_description
1 polymer ?
#
loop_
_entity_poly.entity_id
_entity_poly.type
_entity_poly.pdbx_seq_one_letter_code
_entity_poly.pdbx_strand_id
1 'polypeptide(L)'
;MALVPCVLAVSELGRIHPDEVFQALEPAYWRVHGYGVLAWEWREGLRNWAVPGVLAAFLKAAHGVGITDPRVYRGVVALPQFALHAWSLWAVYRFAERRAGPWGGALAVLL
;
A
#
# COMPACT_ATOMS: atom_id res chain seq x y z
N MET A 1 24.94 -12.30 8.14
CA MET A 1 24.93 -11.59 6.84
C MET A 1 23.53 -11.13 6.38
N ALA A 2 22.42 -11.75 6.80
CA ALA A 2 21.07 -11.31 6.41
C ALA A 2 20.46 -10.19 7.27
N LEU A 3 21.02 -9.89 8.45
CA LEU A 3 20.44 -8.91 9.39
C LEU A 3 20.40 -7.48 8.81
N VAL A 4 21.48 -7.05 8.16
CA VAL A 4 21.57 -5.73 7.51
C VAL A 4 20.48 -5.55 6.44
N PRO A 5 20.33 -6.44 5.45
CA PRO A 5 19.26 -6.29 4.46
C PRO A 5 17.85 -6.42 5.06
N CYS A 6 17.64 -7.23 6.11
CA CYS A 6 16.35 -7.28 6.80
C CYS A 6 16.01 -5.95 7.49
N VAL A 7 16.97 -5.35 8.21
CA VAL A 7 16.77 -4.04 8.86
C VAL A 7 16.49 -2.96 7.82
N LEU A 8 17.24 -2.94 6.73
CA LEU A 8 17.02 -1.99 5.64
C LEU A 8 15.65 -2.18 4.97
N ALA A 9 15.22 -3.43 4.75
CA ALA A 9 13.91 -3.70 4.19
C ALA A 9 12.78 -3.21 5.11
N VAL A 10 12.92 -3.37 6.43
CA VAL A 10 11.94 -2.86 7.40
C VAL A 10 11.97 -1.34 7.46
N SER A 11 13.15 -0.72 7.52
CA SER A 11 13.27 0.74 7.64
C SER A 11 12.79 1.48 6.39
N GLU A 12 13.00 0.89 5.22
CA GLU A 12 12.58 1.46 3.94
C GLU A 12 11.14 1.08 3.56
N LEU A 13 10.40 0.36 4.41
CA LEU A 13 9.08 -0.19 4.06
C LEU A 13 9.12 -1.01 2.76
N GLY A 14 10.22 -1.73 2.54
CA GLY A 14 10.47 -2.56 1.37
C GLY A 14 11.29 -1.88 0.26
N ARG A 15 11.52 -2.64 -0.81
CA ARG A 15 12.19 -2.14 -2.02
C ARG A 15 11.19 -1.38 -2.85
N ILE A 16 11.51 -0.14 -3.22
CA ILE A 16 10.73 0.63 -4.20
C ILE A 16 10.92 -0.01 -5.56
N HIS A 17 9.84 -0.51 -6.13
CA HIS A 17 9.83 -1.00 -7.51
C HIS A 17 9.42 0.14 -8.46
N PRO A 18 10.08 0.32 -9.62
CA PRO A 18 9.75 1.40 -10.55
C PRO A 18 8.27 1.45 -10.95
N ASP A 19 7.63 0.29 -11.16
CA ASP A 19 6.21 0.27 -11.51
C ASP A 19 5.32 0.74 -10.36
N GLU A 20 5.68 0.46 -9.10
CA GLU A 20 4.93 0.98 -7.93
C GLU A 20 4.96 2.51 -7.91
N VAL A 21 6.12 3.10 -8.25
CA VAL A 21 6.27 4.55 -8.33
C VAL A 21 5.43 5.10 -9.47
N PHE A 22 5.68 4.70 -10.71
CA PHE A 22 5.09 5.36 -11.88
C PHE A 22 3.66 4.93 -12.19
N GLN A 23 3.20 3.78 -11.70
CA GLN A 23 1.83 3.29 -11.93
C GLN A 23 0.90 3.49 -10.72
N ALA A 24 1.42 3.83 -9.54
CA ALA A 24 0.57 4.05 -8.36
C ALA A 24 0.90 5.34 -7.60
N LEU A 25 2.14 5.50 -7.13
CA LEU A 25 2.51 6.59 -6.22
C LEU A 25 2.55 7.96 -6.91
N GLU A 26 3.21 8.09 -8.06
CA GLU A 26 3.31 9.35 -8.80
C GLU A 26 1.95 9.83 -9.33
N PRO A 27 1.10 8.98 -9.94
CA PRO A 27 -0.26 9.40 -10.30
C PRO A 27 -1.09 9.86 -9.10
N ALA A 28 -0.94 9.21 -7.95
CA ALA A 28 -1.62 9.61 -6.71
C ALA A 28 -1.09 10.96 -6.20
N TYR A 29 0.23 11.14 -6.18
CA TYR A 29 0.89 12.37 -5.77
C TYR A 29 0.50 13.55 -6.66
N TRP A 30 0.56 13.35 -7.98
CA TRP A 30 0.13 14.32 -8.98
C TRP A 30 -1.33 14.73 -8.76
N ARG A 31 -2.20 13.79 -8.43
CA ARG A 31 -3.63 14.07 -8.20
C ARG A 31 -3.87 14.96 -6.98
N VAL A 32 -2.98 14.92 -5.97
CA VAL A 32 -3.07 15.70 -4.74
C VAL A 32 -2.39 17.05 -4.88
N HIS A 33 -1.19 17.08 -5.45
CA HIS A 33 -0.32 18.27 -5.45
C HIS A 33 -0.36 19.06 -6.78
N GLY A 34 -0.89 18.48 -7.85
CA GLY A 34 -0.99 19.13 -9.16
C GLY A 34 0.31 19.14 -9.97
N TYR A 35 1.38 18.52 -9.47
CA TYR A 35 2.65 18.33 -10.16
C TYR A 35 3.22 16.93 -9.89
N GLY A 36 4.14 16.48 -10.73
CA GLY A 36 4.71 15.13 -10.66
C GLY A 36 4.92 14.55 -12.05
N VAL A 37 5.42 13.31 -12.11
CA VAL A 37 5.68 12.62 -13.38
C VAL A 37 4.52 11.69 -13.71
N LEU A 38 3.68 12.09 -14.65
CA LEU A 38 2.66 11.21 -15.22
C LEU A 38 3.18 10.55 -16.49
N ALA A 39 3.15 9.21 -16.51
CA ALA A 39 3.37 8.45 -17.74
C ALA A 39 2.27 8.76 -18.77
N TRP A 40 2.58 8.54 -20.05
CA TRP A 40 1.69 8.90 -21.16
C TRP A 40 0.34 8.17 -21.07
N GLU A 41 0.29 6.94 -20.53
CA GLU A 41 -0.95 6.18 -20.38
C GLU A 41 -1.96 6.84 -19.45
N TRP A 42 -1.49 7.54 -18.41
CA TRP A 42 -2.36 8.29 -17.50
C TRP A 42 -2.93 9.54 -18.15
N ARG A 43 -2.14 10.17 -19.03
CA ARG A 43 -2.55 11.36 -19.79
C ARG A 43 -3.60 11.02 -20.84
N GLU A 44 -3.49 9.84 -21.45
CA GLU A 44 -4.45 9.32 -22.43
C GLU A 44 -5.67 8.64 -21.77
N GLY A 45 -5.66 8.45 -20.45
CA GLY A 45 -6.77 7.83 -19.73
C GLY A 45 -6.89 6.32 -19.93
N LEU A 46 -5.80 5.64 -20.30
CA LEU A 46 -5.76 4.20 -20.54
C LEU A 46 -5.70 3.36 -19.24
N ARG A 47 -5.45 4.00 -18.10
CA ARG A 47 -5.25 3.34 -16.80
C ARG A 47 -6.40 3.56 -15.84
N ASN A 48 -6.60 2.58 -14.97
CA ASN A 48 -7.63 2.62 -13.94
C ASN A 48 -7.16 3.43 -12.70
N TRP A 49 -7.98 4.40 -12.30
CA TRP A 49 -7.68 5.29 -11.18
C TRP A 49 -8.06 4.75 -9.79
N ALA A 50 -8.60 3.54 -9.67
CA ALA A 50 -9.05 3.01 -8.37
C ALA A 50 -7.89 2.91 -7.37
N VAL A 51 -6.76 2.31 -7.76
CA VAL A 51 -5.61 2.17 -6.86
C VAL A 51 -4.96 3.53 -6.56
N PRO A 52 -4.51 4.32 -7.55
CA PRO A 52 -3.94 5.64 -7.25
C PRO A 52 -4.92 6.59 -6.58
N GLY A 53 -6.22 6.46 -6.84
CA GLY A 53 -7.27 7.26 -6.22
C GLY A 53 -7.41 7.00 -4.73
N VAL A 54 -7.36 5.74 -4.31
CA VAL A 54 -7.30 5.39 -2.88
C VAL A 54 -6.03 5.96 -2.26
N LEU A 55 -4.86 5.78 -2.88
CA LEU A 55 -3.61 6.32 -2.36
C LEU A 55 -3.63 7.86 -2.27
N ALA A 56 -4.22 8.53 -3.28
CA ALA A 56 -4.39 9.98 -3.29
C ALA A 56 -5.29 10.47 -2.16
N ALA A 57 -6.33 9.71 -1.78
CA ALA A 57 -7.17 10.07 -0.64
C ALA A 57 -6.38 10.06 0.68
N PHE A 58 -5.55 9.05 0.91
CA PHE A 58 -4.68 8.96 2.08
C PHE A 58 -3.60 10.05 2.07
N LEU A 59 -2.96 10.30 0.93
CA LEU A 59 -1.98 11.39 0.78
C LEU A 59 -2.63 12.76 1.03
N LYS A 60 -3.83 13.00 0.50
CA LYS A 60 -4.58 14.25 0.72
C LYS A 60 -4.94 14.44 2.18
N ALA A 61 -5.33 13.38 2.87
CA ALA A 61 -5.60 13.43 4.30
C ALA A 61 -4.32 13.78 5.10
N ALA A 62 -3.19 13.13 4.80
CA ALA A 62 -1.91 13.44 5.42
C ALA A 62 -1.47 14.89 5.15
N HIS A 63 -1.59 15.35 3.91
CA HIS A 63 -1.29 16.73 3.54
C HIS A 63 -2.18 17.73 4.31
N GLY A 64 -3.48 17.42 4.45
CA GLY A 64 -4.44 18.25 5.17
C GLY A 64 -4.14 18.42 6.66
N VAL A 65 -3.42 17.47 7.29
CA VAL A 65 -2.95 17.58 8.68
C VAL A 65 -1.53 18.14 8.79
N GLY A 66 -0.96 18.64 7.68
CA GLY A 66 0.36 19.29 7.66
C GLY A 66 1.54 18.33 7.53
N ILE A 67 1.32 17.04 7.25
CA ILE A 67 2.41 16.12 6.93
C ILE A 67 2.91 16.45 5.53
N THR A 68 4.21 16.71 5.39
CA THR A 68 4.87 17.00 4.11
C THR A 68 6.12 16.16 3.86
N ASP A 69 6.57 15.41 4.87
CA ASP A 69 7.74 14.55 4.76
C ASP A 69 7.46 13.33 3.84
N PRO A 70 8.23 13.15 2.76
CA PRO A 70 8.02 12.04 1.82
C PRO A 70 8.16 10.64 2.43
N ARG A 71 8.98 10.48 3.48
CA ARG A 71 9.13 9.20 4.20
C ARG A 71 7.87 8.88 4.98
N VAL A 72 7.24 9.90 5.57
CA VAL A 72 5.96 9.74 6.28
C VAL A 72 4.84 9.43 5.29
N TYR A 73 4.80 10.09 4.13
CA TYR A 73 3.86 9.77 3.06
C TYR A 73 3.93 8.33 2.61
N ARG A 74 5.14 7.76 2.49
CA ARG A 74 5.35 6.34 2.19
C ARG A 74 4.66 5.43 3.22
N GLY A 75 4.81 5.75 4.51
CA GLY A 75 4.12 5.04 5.59
C GLY A 75 2.60 5.16 5.48
N VAL A 76 2.10 6.36 5.18
CA VAL A 76 0.66 6.63 5.01
C VAL A 76 0.06 5.84 3.86
N VAL A 77 0.71 5.80 2.69
CA VAL A 77 0.20 5.05 1.53
C VAL A 77 0.28 3.55 1.70
N ALA A 78 1.14 3.05 2.61
CA ALA A 78 1.19 1.63 2.96
C ALA A 78 0.00 1.18 3.84
N LEU A 79 -0.65 2.10 4.57
CA LEU A 79 -1.80 1.80 5.43
C LEU A 79 -2.95 1.07 4.72
N PRO A 80 -3.46 1.52 3.55
CA PRO A 80 -4.53 0.80 2.86
C PRO A 80 -4.11 -0.61 2.44
N GLN A 81 -2.86 -0.81 2.01
CA GLN A 81 -2.35 -2.14 1.66
C GLN A 81 -2.27 -3.04 2.89
N PHE A 82 -1.76 -2.51 4.02
CA PHE A 82 -1.69 -3.25 5.28
C PHE A 82 -3.08 -3.63 5.79
N ALA A 83 -4.03 -2.70 5.75
CA ALA A 83 -5.41 -2.95 6.13
C ALA A 83 -6.06 -4.03 5.24
N LEU A 84 -5.80 -4.00 3.93
CA LEU A 84 -6.29 -5.02 3.00
C LEU A 84 -5.70 -6.40 3.29
N HIS A 85 -4.41 -6.48 3.63
CA HIS A 85 -3.77 -7.75 4.03
C HIS A 85 -4.32 -8.26 5.36
N ALA A 86 -4.47 -7.38 6.37
CA ALA A 86 -5.07 -7.77 7.63
C ALA A 86 -6.51 -8.28 7.44
N TRP A 87 -7.28 -7.63 6.57
CA TRP A 87 -8.64 -8.05 6.25
C TRP A 87 -8.66 -9.39 5.49
N SER A 88 -7.76 -9.61 4.53
CA SER A 88 -7.69 -10.87 3.80
C SER A 88 -7.34 -12.04 4.74
N LEU A 89 -6.34 -11.88 5.62
CA LEU A 89 -5.98 -12.87 6.62
C LEU A 89 -7.13 -13.15 7.58
N TRP A 90 -7.83 -12.10 8.04
CA TRP A 90 -9.02 -12.27 8.87
C TRP A 90 -10.14 -13.03 8.16
N ALA A 91 -10.37 -12.74 6.87
CA ALA A 91 -11.38 -13.44 6.08
C ALA A 91 -11.03 -14.94 5.93
N VAL A 92 -9.75 -15.26 5.69
CA VAL A 92 -9.24 -16.64 5.64
C VAL A 92 -9.44 -17.34 6.98
N TYR A 93 -9.05 -16.71 8.09
CA TYR A 93 -9.26 -17.24 9.44
C TYR A 93 -10.73 -17.59 9.66
N ARG A 94 -11.64 -16.65 9.41
CA ARG A 94 -13.09 -16.85 9.63
C ARG A 94 -13.68 -17.93 8.74
N PHE A 95 -13.17 -18.07 7.52
CA PHE A 95 -13.61 -19.11 6.60
C PHE A 95 -13.19 -20.51 7.06
N ALA A 96 -11.94 -20.65 7.52
CA ALA A 96 -11.37 -21.91 7.99
C ALA A 96 -11.92 -22.31 9.38
N GLU A 97 -12.08 -21.34 10.28
CA GLU A 97 -12.66 -21.54 11.62
C GLU A 97 -14.05 -22.18 11.54
N ARG A 98 -14.89 -21.74 10.59
CA ARG A 98 -16.24 -22.29 10.39
C ARG A 98 -16.25 -23.77 9.98
N ARG A 99 -15.12 -24.31 9.47
CA ARG A 99 -15.03 -25.68 8.94
C ARG A 99 -14.20 -26.61 9.83
N ALA A 100 -13.14 -26.09 10.42
CA ALA A 100 -12.13 -26.87 11.13
C ALA A 100 -11.90 -26.40 12.57
N GLY A 101 -12.78 -25.52 13.08
CA GLY A 101 -12.68 -24.95 14.41
C GLY A 101 -11.55 -23.90 14.54
N PRO A 102 -11.38 -23.31 15.72
CA PRO A 102 -10.46 -22.18 15.95
C PRO A 102 -9.00 -22.51 15.60
N TRP A 103 -8.55 -23.74 15.87
CA TRP A 103 -7.20 -24.19 15.51
C TRP A 103 -6.98 -24.31 14.00
N GLY A 104 -7.98 -24.79 13.26
CA GLY A 104 -7.92 -24.81 11.79
C GLY A 104 -7.90 -23.40 11.19
N GLY A 105 -8.63 -22.47 11.80
CA GLY A 105 -8.54 -21.04 11.46
C GLY A 105 -7.15 -20.45 11.69
N ALA A 106 -6.56 -20.68 12.87
CA ALA A 106 -5.24 -20.17 13.21
C ALA A 106 -4.14 -20.73 12.28
N LEU A 107 -4.15 -22.04 12.03
CA LEU A 107 -3.18 -22.67 11.12
C LEU A 107 -3.29 -22.12 9.69
N ALA A 108 -4.50 -21.83 9.20
CA ALA A 108 -4.71 -21.30 7.86
C ALA A 108 -4.16 -19.88 7.63
N VAL A 109 -3.89 -19.13 8.70
CA VAL A 109 -3.29 -17.78 8.62
C VAL A 109 -1.79 -17.79 8.92
N LEU A 110 -1.30 -18.84 9.59
CA LEU A 110 0.11 -19.01 9.95
C LEU A 110 0.93 -19.73 8.87
N LEU A 111 0.29 -20.53 8.02
CA LEU A 111 0.87 -21.23 6.86
C LEU A 111 0.86 -20.34 5.61
#